data_AF-A0A7C4LFN0-F1
#
_entry.id   AF-A0A7C4LFN0-F1
#
_cell.length_a   1.000
_cell.length_b   1.000
_cell.length_c   1.000
_cell.angle_alpha   90.00
_cell.angle_beta   90.00
_cell.angle_gamma   90.00
#
_symmetry.space_group_name_H-M   'P 1'
#
loop_
_entity.id
_entity.type
_entity.pdbx_description
1 polymer ?
#
loop_
_entity_poly.entity_id
_entity_poly.type
_entity_poly.pdbx_seq_one_letter_code
_entity_poly.pdbx_strand_id
1 'polypeptide(L)' 'MQPEASPPNAPADVFAEERPASQGRRIRWERDQADAERIIVRDAVTGKVIAVLRSLFEMGLD' A
#
# COMPACT_ATOMS: atom_id res chain seq x y z
N MET A 1 -43.49 -38.64 -3.33
CA MET A 1 -42.32 -38.41 -2.44
C MET A 1 -41.07 -38.75 -3.22
N GLN A 2 -40.37 -37.76 -3.79
CA GLN A 2 -39.08 -37.95 -4.47
C GLN A 2 -37.96 -37.47 -3.52
N PRO A 3 -36.83 -38.20 -3.40
CA PRO A 3 -35.71 -37.79 -2.56
C PRO A 3 -34.92 -36.65 -3.22
N GLU A 4 -34.61 -35.61 -2.46
CA GLU A 4 -33.73 -34.51 -2.86
C GLU A 4 -32.34 -35.04 -3.20
N ALA A 5 -31.92 -34.89 -4.46
CA ALA A 5 -30.53 -35.10 -4.85
C ALA A 5 -29.71 -33.89 -4.41
N SER A 6 -29.00 -34.02 -3.29
CA SER A 6 -27.95 -33.07 -2.90
C SER A 6 -26.84 -33.10 -3.97
N PRO A 7 -26.42 -31.96 -4.54
CA PRO A 7 -25.32 -31.96 -5.50
C PRO A 7 -24.01 -32.40 -4.84
N PRO A 8 -23.17 -33.18 -5.54
CA PRO A 8 -21.96 -33.75 -4.97
C PRO A 8 -20.90 -32.66 -4.74
N ASN A 9 -20.35 -32.64 -3.52
CA ASN A 9 -19.11 -31.96 -3.10
C ASN A 9 -18.70 -30.75 -3.98
N ALA A 10 -19.07 -29.55 -3.55
CA ALA A 10 -18.32 -28.37 -3.93
C ALA A 10 -16.83 -28.64 -3.60
N PRO A 11 -15.89 -28.41 -4.54
CA PRO A 11 -14.48 -28.50 -4.20
C PRO A 11 -14.26 -27.55 -3.03
N ALA A 12 -13.65 -28.05 -1.96
CA ALA A 12 -13.20 -27.18 -0.88
C ALA A 12 -12.44 -26.04 -1.54
N ASP A 13 -12.84 -24.80 -1.25
CA ASP A 13 -12.07 -23.61 -1.60
C ASP A 13 -10.73 -23.71 -0.86
N VAL A 14 -9.82 -24.49 -1.41
CA VAL A 14 -8.40 -24.54 -1.07
C VAL A 14 -7.70 -23.41 -1.84
N PHE A 15 -8.38 -22.28 -1.97
CA PHE A 15 -7.67 -21.02 -1.89
C PHE A 15 -7.57 -20.75 -0.40
N ALA A 16 -6.62 -21.43 0.25
CA ALA A 16 -5.97 -20.81 1.37
C ALA A 16 -5.51 -19.46 0.82
N GLU A 17 -6.28 -18.41 1.13
CA GLU A 17 -5.81 -17.05 1.00
C GLU A 17 -4.58 -17.01 1.92
N GLU A 18 -3.41 -17.34 1.37
CA GLU A 18 -2.20 -16.63 1.69
C GLU A 18 -2.58 -15.17 1.46
N ARG A 19 -3.12 -14.53 2.51
CA ARG A 19 -3.19 -13.09 2.56
C ARG A 19 -1.76 -12.67 2.20
N PRO A 20 -1.52 -12.05 1.03
CA PRO A 20 -0.26 -11.35 0.89
C PRO A 20 -0.24 -10.33 2.03
N ALA A 21 0.93 -9.87 2.47
CA ALA A 21 1.03 -8.79 3.45
C ALA A 21 0.27 -7.54 2.94
N SER A 22 -1.05 -7.54 3.13
CA SER A 22 -2.01 -6.75 2.37
C SER A 22 -2.57 -5.72 3.31
N GLN A 23 -1.73 -4.75 3.58
CA GLN A 23 -2.15 -3.37 3.61
C GLN A 23 -0.90 -2.53 3.41
N GLY A 24 -0.52 -2.32 2.15
CA GLY A 24 0.44 -1.27 1.80
C GLY A 24 -0.04 0.03 2.45
N ARG A 25 0.80 0.62 3.31
CA ARG A 25 0.45 1.84 4.04
C ARG A 25 0.26 2.98 3.03
N ARG A 26 -0.93 3.60 3.01
CA ARG A 26 -1.19 4.78 2.18
C ARG A 26 -0.36 5.94 2.70
N ILE A 27 0.50 6.48 1.84
CA ILE A 27 1.34 7.64 2.14
C ILE A 27 0.98 8.82 1.23
N ARG A 28 1.14 10.03 1.74
CA ARG A 28 1.11 11.28 0.98
C ARG A 28 2.50 11.90 1.06
N TRP A 29 2.97 12.46 -0.05
CA TRP A 29 4.24 13.18 -0.08
C TRP A 29 4.03 14.59 -0.64
N GLU A 30 4.86 15.52 -0.16
CA GLU A 30 4.88 16.92 -0.58
C GLU A 30 6.32 17.45 -0.53
N ARG A 31 6.66 18.39 -1.41
CA ARG A 31 7.93 19.12 -1.34
C ARG A 31 7.82 20.17 -0.22
N ASP A 32 8.86 20.30 0.59
CA ASP A 32 8.91 21.33 1.63
C ASP A 32 8.98 22.71 0.95
N GLN A 33 8.16 23.66 1.43
CA GLN A 33 8.13 25.01 0.88
C GLN A 33 9.34 25.84 1.34
N ALA A 34 9.93 25.50 2.48
CA ALA A 34 11.11 26.17 2.99
C ALA A 34 12.41 25.59 2.40
N ASP A 35 12.37 24.37 1.88
CA ASP A 35 13.53 23.65 1.32
C ASP A 35 13.10 22.80 0.12
N ALA A 36 13.32 23.31 -1.09
CA ALA A 36 12.89 22.66 -2.32
C ALA A 36 13.55 21.28 -2.57
N GLU A 37 14.65 20.99 -1.88
CA GLU A 37 15.38 19.72 -1.98
C GLU A 37 14.80 18.66 -1.05
N ARG A 38 13.89 19.05 -0.15
CA ARG A 38 13.31 18.21 0.87
C ARG A 38 11.91 17.75 0.48
N ILE A 39 11.64 16.46 0.65
CA ILE A 39 10.34 15.83 0.45
C ILE A 39 9.88 15.26 1.79
N ILE A 40 8.68 15.66 2.22
CA ILE A 40 8.06 15.22 3.45
C ILE A 40 7.07 14.10 3.11
N VAL A 41 7.24 12.94 3.75
CA VAL A 41 6.35 11.78 3.57
C VAL A 41 5.53 11.60 4.84
N ARG A 42 4.20 11.56 4.68
CA ARG A 42 3.23 11.45 5.77
C ARG A 42 2.34 10.23 5.59
N ASP A 43 1.88 9.70 6.70
CA ASP A 43 0.78 8.73 6.73
C ASP A 43 -0.48 9.43 6.20
N ALA A 44 -1.13 8.86 5.18
CA ALA A 44 -2.27 9.50 4.54
C ALA A 44 -3.53 9.53 5.42
N VAL A 45 -3.60 8.71 6.46
CA VAL A 45 -4.75 8.62 7.37
C VAL A 45 -4.56 9.52 8.58
N THR A 46 -3.37 9.49 9.19
CA THR A 46 -3.08 10.19 10.45
C THR A 46 -2.37 11.53 10.26
N GLY A 47 -1.82 11.81 9.07
CA GLY A 47 -1.05 13.02 8.77
C GLY A 47 0.34 13.08 9.44
N LYS A 48 0.70 12.06 10.22
CA LYS A 48 1.99 11.98 10.91
C LYS A 48 3.13 11.84 9.89
N VAL A 49 4.23 12.56 10.13
CA VAL A 49 5.45 12.40 9.34
C VAL A 49 6.04 11.02 9.61
N ILE A 50 6.31 10.27 8.55
CA ILE A 50 6.96 8.95 8.62
C ILE A 50 8.43 9.07 8.19
N ALA A 51 8.71 9.90 7.20
CA ALA A 51 10.06 10.10 6.68
C ALA A 51 10.24 11.51 6.10
N VAL A 52 11.49 11.92 6.06
CA VAL A 52 11.96 13.13 5.39
C VAL A 52 13.09 12.72 4.46
N LEU A 53 12.93 12.97 3.18
CA LEU A 53 13.92 12.66 2.15
C LEU A 53 14.56 13.97 1.68
N ARG A 54 15.85 13.95 1.38
CA ARG A 54 16.55 15.05 0.71
C ARG A 54 17.17 14.53 -0.58
N SER A 55 16.95 15.22 -1.69
CA SER A 55 17.67 14.93 -2.93
C SER A 55 19.13 15.37 -2.77
N LEU A 56 20.07 14.47 -3.05
CA LEU A 56 21.52 14.78 -3.07
C LEU A 56 22.06 14.88 -4.50
N PHE A 57 21.18 14.85 -5.51
CA PHE A 57 21.61 15.08 -6.88
C PHE A 57 22.01 16.53 -7.04
N GLU A 58 23.32 16.79 -7.06
CA GLU A 58 23.89 17.99 -7.64
C GLU A 58 23.51 17.99 -9.12
N MET A 59 22.55 18.84 -9.52
CA MET A 59 22.39 19.15 -10.93
C MET A 59 23.64 19.90 -11.36
N GLY A 60 24.62 19.17 -11.91
CA GLY A 60 25.66 19.77 -12.72
C GLY A 60 25.00 20.51 -13.86
N LEU A 61 24.90 21.84 -13.72
CA LEU A 61 24.51 22.76 -14.79
C LEU A 61 25.67 22.77 -15.81
N ASP A 62 25.54 21.99 -16.87
CA ASP A 62 26.23 22.23 -18.16
C ASP A 62 25.31 23.10 -19.05
#